data_AF-A0A9P6HIS6-F1
#
_entry.id   AF-A0A9P6HIS6-F1
#
_cell.length_a   1.000
_cell.length_b   1.000
_cell.length_c   1.000
_cell.angle_alpha   90.00
_cell.angle_beta   90.00
_cell.angle_gamma   90.00
#
_symmetry.space_group_name_H-M   'P 1'
#
loop_
_entity.id
_entity.type
_entity.pdbx_description
1 polymer ?
#
loop_
_entity_poly.entity_id
_entity_poly.type
_entity_poly.pdbx_seq_one_letter_code
_entity_poly.pdbx_strand_id
1 'polypeptide(L)'
;MSGAAASEPEPYREKFKAREVYTKVADPCEAAAKASMDCLDKNDYKRSQCLHLFEAYRECKKTWISQRRADRRAGKDASLT
;
A
#
# COMPACT_ATOMS: atom_id res chain seq x y z
N MET A 1 -9.26 -10.58 -26.01
CA MET A 1 -9.69 -9.21 -25.68
C MET A 1 -9.38 -8.95 -24.20
N SER A 2 -8.91 -7.74 -23.89
CA SER A 2 -8.82 -7.14 -22.54
C SER A 2 -7.71 -7.71 -21.64
N GLY A 3 -6.61 -7.02 -21.30
CA GLY A 3 -6.37 -5.58 -21.30
C GLY A 3 -7.03 -4.92 -20.10
N ALA A 4 -6.46 -5.07 -18.89
CA ALA A 4 -6.88 -4.32 -17.70
C ALA A 4 -5.71 -4.09 -16.73
N ALA A 5 -5.23 -2.85 -16.75
CA ALA A 5 -4.80 -2.01 -15.63
C ALA A 5 -3.79 -2.57 -14.60
N ALA A 6 -2.50 -2.35 -14.89
CA ALA A 6 -1.40 -2.47 -13.94
C ALA A 6 -1.29 -1.28 -12.95
N SER A 7 -2.42 -0.74 -12.43
CA SER A 7 -2.38 0.49 -11.61
C SER A 7 -3.35 0.56 -10.43
N GLU A 8 -4.10 -0.48 -10.07
CA GLU A 8 -4.91 -0.47 -8.85
C GLU A 8 -4.28 -1.32 -7.75
N PRO A 9 -3.96 -0.75 -6.57
CA PRO A 9 -3.48 -1.54 -5.44
C PRO A 9 -4.60 -2.47 -4.96
N GLU A 10 -4.28 -3.74 -4.74
CA GLU A 10 -5.26 -4.73 -4.29
C GLU A 10 -6.02 -4.26 -3.04
N PRO A 11 -7.33 -4.60 -2.94
CA PRO A 11 -8.16 -4.19 -1.82
C PRO A 11 -7.58 -4.71 -0.51
N TYR A 12 -7.06 -3.80 0.32
CA TYR A 12 -6.32 -4.13 1.54
C TYR A 12 -7.10 -5.07 2.46
N ARG A 13 -8.43 -4.94 2.53
CA ARG A 13 -9.31 -5.79 3.34
C ARG A 13 -9.07 -7.28 3.15
N GLU A 14 -8.82 -7.74 1.92
CA GLU A 14 -8.54 -9.16 1.67
C GLU A 14 -7.21 -9.61 2.29
N LYS A 15 -6.19 -8.73 2.31
CA LYS A 15 -4.92 -8.99 3.00
C LYS A 15 -5.05 -9.03 4.53
N PHE A 16 -6.09 -8.40 5.08
CA PHE A 16 -6.34 -8.39 6.53
C PHE A 16 -7.36 -9.42 7.00
N LYS A 17 -8.30 -9.88 6.16
CA LYS A 17 -9.22 -10.99 6.52
C LYS A 17 -8.48 -12.27 6.91
N ALA A 18 -7.31 -12.52 6.33
CA ALA A 18 -6.48 -13.69 6.63
C ALA A 18 -5.60 -13.54 7.88
N ARG A 19 -5.57 -12.35 8.53
CA ARG A 19 -4.71 -12.09 9.69
C ARG A 19 -5.54 -11.49 10.81
N GLU A 20 -5.73 -12.25 11.89
CA GLU A 20 -6.44 -11.84 13.13
C GLU A 20 -5.83 -10.61 13.82
N VAL A 21 -4.65 -10.14 13.37
CA VAL A 21 -3.96 -9.01 14.00
C VAL A 21 -3.47 -8.01 12.96
N TYR A 22 -3.94 -6.76 13.06
CA TYR A 22 -3.42 -5.58 12.37
C TYR A 22 -2.04 -5.15 12.90
N THR A 23 -1.08 -6.06 12.99
CA THR A 23 0.29 -5.73 13.43
C THR A 23 1.24 -5.56 12.25
N LYS A 24 2.41 -4.95 12.57
CA LYS A 24 3.58 -4.48 11.79
C LYS A 24 3.88 -5.05 10.37
N VAL A 25 3.25 -6.13 9.93
CA VAL A 25 3.54 -6.89 8.69
C VAL A 25 2.46 -6.72 7.61
N ALA A 26 1.38 -5.99 7.87
CA ALA A 26 0.33 -5.74 6.89
C ALA A 26 0.38 -4.28 6.41
N ASP A 27 1.42 -3.93 5.65
CA ASP A 27 1.44 -2.70 4.86
C ASP A 27 0.91 -3.01 3.45
N PRO A 28 -0.30 -2.58 3.07
CA PRO A 28 -0.80 -2.78 1.71
C PRO A 28 0.08 -2.11 0.65
N CYS A 29 0.98 -1.21 1.06
CA CYS A 29 1.93 -0.51 0.20
C CYS A 29 3.32 -1.16 0.16
N GLU A 30 3.49 -2.36 0.73
CA GLU A 30 4.78 -3.09 0.75
C GLU A 30 5.37 -3.29 -0.65
N ALA A 31 4.54 -3.57 -1.66
CA ALA A 31 5.00 -3.72 -3.03
C ALA A 31 5.60 -2.42 -3.60
N ALA A 32 4.95 -1.28 -3.35
CA ALA A 32 5.46 0.03 -3.77
C ALA A 32 6.72 0.42 -2.99
N ALA A 33 6.77 0.10 -1.69
CA ALA A 33 7.95 0.30 -0.87
C ALA A 33 9.14 -0.49 -1.41
N LYS A 34 8.96 -1.80 -1.69
CA LYS A 34 9.98 -2.65 -2.28
C LYS A 34 10.45 -2.14 -3.63
N ALA A 35 9.53 -1.79 -4.53
CA ALA A 35 9.89 -1.24 -5.84
C ALA A 35 10.74 0.04 -5.72
N SER A 36 10.37 0.93 -4.79
CA SER A 36 11.12 2.17 -4.56
C SER A 36 12.54 1.93 -4.02
N MET A 37 12.73 0.92 -3.17
CA MET A 37 14.04 0.52 -2.65
C MET A 37 14.88 -0.17 -3.74
N ASP A 38 14.28 -1.10 -4.49
CA ASP A 38 14.94 -1.79 -5.60
C ASP A 38 15.41 -0.78 -6.68
N CYS A 39 14.68 0.33 -6.88
CA CYS A 39 15.13 1.42 -7.76
C CYS A 39 16.33 2.19 -7.20
N LEU A 40 16.37 2.47 -5.90
CA LEU A 40 17.52 3.13 -5.28
C LEU A 40 18.77 2.26 -5.41
N ASP A 41 18.67 0.96 -5.14
CA ASP A 41 19.78 0.01 -5.24
C ASP A 41 20.37 -0.05 -6.65
N LYS A 42 19.52 0.09 -7.68
CA LYS A 42 19.94 0.08 -9.10
C LYS A 42 20.51 1.40 -9.60
N ASN A 43 20.24 2.52 -8.92
CA ASN A 43 20.55 3.86 -9.41
C ASN A 43 21.49 4.63 -8.48
N ASP A 44 22.39 3.93 -7.78
CA ASP A 44 23.33 4.53 -6.82
C ASP A 44 22.64 5.43 -5.78
N TYR A 45 21.43 5.07 -5.37
CA TYR A 45 20.62 5.85 -4.43
C TYR A 45 20.25 7.26 -4.92
N LYS A 46 20.29 7.51 -6.24
CA LYS A 46 19.86 8.77 -6.86
C LYS A 46 18.33 8.88 -6.82
N ARG A 47 17.83 9.52 -5.75
CA ARG A 47 16.40 9.71 -5.48
C ARG A 47 15.60 10.32 -6.63
N SER A 48 16.19 11.22 -7.41
CA SER A 48 15.53 11.89 -8.55
C SER A 48 15.04 10.89 -9.60
N GLN A 49 15.71 9.75 -9.77
CA GLN A 49 15.34 8.73 -10.75
C GLN A 49 14.14 7.88 -10.30
N CYS A 50 13.89 7.82 -8.99
CA CYS A 50 12.87 6.96 -8.38
C CYS A 50 11.64 7.74 -7.87
N LEU A 51 11.50 9.03 -8.22
CA LEU A 51 10.42 9.90 -7.71
C LEU A 51 9.02 9.32 -7.94
N HIS A 52 8.76 8.77 -9.12
CA HIS A 52 7.48 8.15 -9.48
C HIS A 52 7.12 6.97 -8.55
N LEU A 53 8.10 6.19 -8.09
CA LEU A 53 7.88 5.07 -7.16
C LEU A 53 7.58 5.57 -5.75
N PHE A 54 8.23 6.65 -5.33
CA PHE A 54 7.92 7.30 -4.06
C PHE A 54 6.53 7.93 -4.07
N GLU A 55 6.13 8.53 -5.18
CA GLU A 55 4.77 9.06 -5.38
C GLU A 55 3.72 7.95 -5.29
N ALA A 56 3.95 6.82 -5.98
CA ALA A 56 3.08 5.65 -5.89
C ALA A 56 2.94 5.14 -4.44
N TYR A 57 4.05 5.06 -3.68
CA TYR A 57 4.02 4.70 -2.26
C TYR A 57 3.21 5.70 -1.43
N ARG A 58 3.40 7.01 -1.65
CA ARG A 58 2.68 8.07 -0.92
C ARG A 58 1.18 8.04 -1.19
N GLU A 59 0.77 7.86 -2.43
CA GLU A 59 -0.66 7.79 -2.80
C GLU A 59 -1.32 6.51 -2.28
N CYS A 60 -0.61 5.37 -2.32
CA CYS A 60 -1.07 4.14 -1.67
C CYS A 60 -1.30 4.37 -0.17
N LYS A 61 -0.33 4.96 0.53
CA LYS A 61 -0.42 5.18 1.98
C LYS A 61 -1.53 6.17 2.33
N LYS A 62 -1.71 7.22 1.54
CA LYS A 62 -2.79 8.20 1.70
C LYS A 62 -4.16 7.53 1.56
N THR A 63 -4.33 6.70 0.55
CA THR A 63 -5.56 5.93 0.30
C THR A 63 -5.85 5.00 1.47
N TRP A 64 -4.85 4.23 1.90
CA TRP A 64 -4.99 3.30 3.02
C TRP A 64 -5.38 4.00 4.33
N ILE A 65 -4.72 5.12 4.69
CA ILE A 65 -5.06 5.88 5.89
C ILE A 65 -6.47 6.46 5.79
N SER A 66 -6.89 6.93 4.60
CA SER A 66 -8.24 7.40 4.37
C SER A 66 -9.28 6.30 4.57
N GLN A 67 -9.06 5.13 3.97
CA GLN A 67 -9.92 3.96 4.12
C GLN A 67 -10.00 3.49 5.57
N ARG A 68 -8.87 3.44 6.28
CA ARG A 68 -8.83 3.07 7.70
C ARG A 68 -9.61 4.07 8.58
N ARG A 69 -9.52 5.37 8.29
CA ARG A 69 -10.33 6.40 8.96
C ARG A 69 -11.82 6.24 8.66
N ALA A 70 -12.18 5.89 7.42
CA ALA A 70 -13.55 5.62 7.04
C ALA A 70 -14.11 4.37 7.73
N ASP A 71 -13.35 3.27 7.76
CA ASP A 71 -13.73 2.02 8.42
C ASP A 71 -13.96 2.22 9.93
N ARG A 72 -13.08 2.97 10.60
CA ARG A 72 -13.29 3.35 12.02
C ARG A 72 -14.58 4.14 12.23
N ARG A 73 -14.87 5.13 11.37
CA ARG A 73 -16.12 5.90 11.45
C ARG A 73 -17.36 5.04 11.19
N ALA A 74 -17.22 4.01 10.36
CA ALA A 74 -18.29 3.07 10.04
C ALA A 74 -18.40 1.91 11.05
N GLY A 75 -17.62 1.89 12.13
CA GLY A 75 -17.59 0.80 13.11
C GLY A 75 -17.05 -0.53 12.56
N LYS A 76 -16.36 -0.51 11.41
CA LYS A 76 -15.73 -1.67 10.75
C LYS A 76 -14.25 -1.81 11.12
N ASP A 77 -13.90 -1.29 12.29
CA ASP A 77 -12.57 -1.45 12.86
C ASP A 77 -12.36 -2.94 13.11
N ALA A 78 -11.48 -3.55 12.34
CA ALA A 78 -11.19 -4.98 12.43
C ALA A 78 -10.20 -5.34 13.54
N SER A 79 -10.02 -4.43 14.51
CA SER A 79 -9.50 -4.68 15.86
C SER A 79 -10.61 -4.74 16.93
N LEU A 80 -11.89 -4.68 16.55
CA LEU A 80 -13.06 -4.69 17.45
C LEU A 80 -14.04 -5.86 17.25
N THR A 81 -13.60 -6.92 16.57
CA THR A 81 -14.25 -8.26 16.57
C THR A 81 -13.24 -9.29 17.02
#